data_AF-A0A951DSZ5-F1
#
_entry.id   AF-A0A951DSZ5-F1
#
_cell.length_a   1.000
_cell.length_b   1.000
_cell.length_c   1.000
_cell.angle_alpha   90.00
_cell.angle_beta   90.00
_cell.angle_gamma   90.00
#
_symmetry.space_group_name_H-M   'P 1'
#
loop_
_entity.id
_entity.type
_entity.pdbx_description
1 polymer ?
#
loop_
_entity_poly.entity_id
_entity_poly.type
_entity_poly.pdbx_seq_one_letter_code
_entity_poly.pdbx_strand_id
1 'polypeptide(L)'
;MHWHLTELMAEVPESRPLASATSINPTAGHHVITADARELSASERAGDRSWSAWTYYARRYGERGRMFTRSDSAWIATLGSYPASVVDRQISWLASVLALRGMPRLLLEEHLRVFHEELIAAVPERASEYVVLLQAADRLGAERDASMPERTLTALETRFREQLNGAGEDDLRAGALIGAAIADEQAGVPRAVESLMEWLADPARFSAAWVAAVEQTLDDARRSAAKRAQ
;
A
#
# COMPACT_ATOMS: atom_id res chain seq x y z
N MET A 1 39.56 -16.82 0.49
CA MET A 1 39.17 -17.11 1.88
C MET A 1 37.71 -17.58 1.85
N HIS A 2 37.53 -18.89 1.67
CA HIS A 2 36.23 -19.58 1.77
C HIS A 2 35.77 -19.55 3.23
N TRP A 3 34.54 -19.12 3.49
CA TRP A 3 33.87 -19.35 4.76
C TRP A 3 32.69 -20.28 4.51
N HIS A 4 32.69 -21.40 5.24
CA HIS A 4 31.74 -22.50 5.15
C HIS A 4 30.31 -22.07 5.52
N LEU A 5 29.40 -22.19 4.55
CA LEU A 5 27.95 -22.17 4.71
C LEU A 5 27.44 -23.62 4.78
N THR A 6 27.73 -24.35 5.87
CA THR A 6 27.33 -25.78 5.94
C THR A 6 26.65 -26.22 7.24
N GLU A 7 26.41 -25.38 8.24
CA GLU A 7 25.75 -25.85 9.48
C GLU A 7 24.73 -24.85 10.01
N LEU A 8 23.50 -24.97 9.51
CA LEU A 8 22.22 -24.75 10.22
C LEU A 8 21.06 -25.00 9.24
N MET A 9 21.01 -26.20 8.66
CA MET A 9 19.80 -26.69 7.98
C MET A 9 18.91 -27.37 9.02
N ALA A 10 18.13 -26.57 9.74
CA ALA A 10 16.79 -27.04 10.07
C ALA A 10 16.11 -27.38 8.74
N GLU A 11 15.41 -28.53 8.68
CA GLU A 11 14.74 -29.00 7.46
C GLU A 11 14.01 -27.84 6.77
N VAL A 12 14.47 -27.49 5.57
CA VAL A 12 13.80 -26.51 4.71
C VAL A 12 12.47 -27.15 4.31
N PRO A 13 11.31 -26.64 4.75
CA PRO A 13 10.02 -27.13 4.25
C PRO A 13 10.02 -26.97 2.72
N GLU A 14 9.42 -27.92 2.00
CA GLU A 14 9.37 -28.01 0.53
C GLU A 14 9.65 -26.68 -0.17
N SER A 15 10.75 -26.62 -0.94
CA SER A 15 11.23 -25.37 -1.54
C SER A 15 10.10 -24.69 -2.30
N ARG A 16 9.56 -23.61 -1.73
CA ARG A 16 8.51 -22.79 -2.32
C ARG A 16 8.87 -22.51 -3.79
N PRO A 17 8.00 -22.81 -4.76
CA PRO A 17 8.34 -22.60 -6.16
C PRO A 17 8.48 -21.09 -6.41
N LEU A 18 9.55 -20.69 -7.09
CA LEU A 18 9.90 -19.29 -7.36
C LEU A 18 9.98 -19.04 -8.87
N ALA A 19 9.65 -17.83 -9.30
CA ALA A 19 9.77 -17.35 -10.68
C ALA A 19 10.34 -15.94 -10.74
N SER A 20 10.64 -15.46 -11.95
CA SER A 20 10.95 -14.05 -12.21
C SER A 20 9.65 -13.25 -12.36
N ALA A 21 9.59 -12.04 -11.80
CA ALA A 21 8.45 -11.13 -11.96
C ALA A 21 8.12 -10.85 -13.44
N THR A 22 9.14 -10.86 -14.30
CA THR A 22 8.98 -10.70 -15.75
C THR A 22 8.15 -11.79 -16.42
N SER A 23 7.91 -12.93 -15.75
CA SER A 23 7.04 -14.00 -16.25
C SER A 23 5.55 -13.65 -16.21
N ILE A 24 5.13 -12.75 -15.31
CA ILE A 24 3.74 -12.28 -15.19
C ILE A 24 3.56 -10.78 -15.49
N ASN A 25 4.65 -10.01 -15.45
CA ASN A 25 4.68 -8.60 -15.82
C ASN A 25 5.97 -8.29 -16.60
N PRO A 26 5.96 -8.31 -17.94
CA PRO A 26 7.13 -8.02 -18.76
C PRO A 26 7.76 -6.63 -18.54
N THR A 27 7.01 -5.71 -17.91
CA THR A 27 7.47 -4.34 -17.61
C THR A 27 8.04 -4.18 -16.19
N ALA A 28 8.01 -5.25 -15.38
CA ALA A 28 8.64 -5.27 -14.06
C ALA A 28 10.16 -5.50 -14.15
N GLY A 29 10.86 -5.25 -13.05
CA GLY A 29 12.27 -5.64 -12.90
C GLY A 29 12.45 -7.15 -12.67
N HIS A 30 13.70 -7.62 -12.72
CA HIS A 30 14.07 -9.04 -12.51
C HIS A 30 14.11 -9.45 -11.02
N HIS A 31 13.04 -9.22 -10.28
CA HIS A 31 12.94 -9.68 -8.89
C HIS A 31 12.21 -11.03 -8.81
N VAL A 32 12.45 -11.74 -7.72
CA VAL A 32 11.86 -13.06 -7.45
C VAL A 32 10.41 -12.88 -6.99
N ILE A 33 9.51 -13.71 -7.52
CA ILE A 33 8.12 -13.83 -7.07
C ILE A 33 7.80 -15.29 -6.76
N THR A 34 6.67 -15.55 -6.11
CA THR A 34 6.15 -16.91 -6.01
C THR A 34 5.77 -17.46 -7.39
N ALA A 35 5.95 -18.77 -7.57
CA ALA A 35 5.42 -19.55 -8.69
C ALA A 35 4.33 -20.54 -8.24
N ASP A 36 3.90 -20.50 -6.98
CA ASP A 36 2.76 -21.28 -6.51
C ASP A 36 1.48 -20.68 -7.11
N ALA A 37 0.78 -21.46 -7.93
CA ALA A 37 -0.43 -21.02 -8.63
C ALA A 37 -1.53 -20.54 -7.67
N ARG A 38 -1.60 -21.09 -6.45
CA ARG A 38 -2.59 -20.68 -5.43
C ARG A 38 -2.26 -19.31 -4.86
N GLU A 39 -0.98 -19.04 -4.62
CA GLU A 39 -0.51 -17.74 -4.14
C GLU A 39 -0.58 -16.66 -5.21
N LEU A 40 -0.30 -17.02 -6.48
CA LEU A 40 -0.52 -16.12 -7.62
C LEU A 40 -1.99 -15.75 -7.76
N SER A 41 -2.89 -16.73 -7.67
CA SER A 41 -4.33 -16.48 -7.72
C SER A 41 -4.82 -15.65 -6.52
N ALA A 42 -4.28 -15.87 -5.31
CA ALA A 42 -4.54 -15.02 -4.14
C ALA A 42 -4.03 -13.59 -4.34
N SER A 43 -2.86 -13.42 -4.95
CA SER A 43 -2.27 -12.12 -5.29
C SER A 43 -3.16 -11.33 -6.25
N GLU A 44 -3.70 -11.99 -7.27
CA GLU A 44 -4.64 -11.38 -8.21
C GLU A 44 -5.95 -10.96 -7.53
N ARG A 45 -6.56 -11.85 -6.74
CA ARG A 45 -7.81 -11.53 -6.01
C ARG A 45 -7.63 -10.40 -5.01
N ALA A 46 -6.51 -10.39 -4.26
CA ALA A 46 -6.21 -9.31 -3.33
C ALA A 46 -6.01 -7.98 -4.06
N GLY A 47 -5.30 -8.00 -5.20
CA GLY A 47 -5.20 -6.85 -6.10
C GLY A 47 -6.58 -6.36 -6.54
N ASP A 48 -7.44 -7.24 -7.05
CA ASP A 48 -8.79 -6.89 -7.49
C ASP A 48 -9.64 -6.26 -6.38
N ARG A 49 -9.57 -6.81 -5.17
CA ARG A 49 -10.25 -6.27 -3.99
C ARG A 49 -9.73 -4.88 -3.62
N SER A 50 -8.40 -4.68 -3.61
CA SER A 50 -7.80 -3.36 -3.33
C SER A 50 -8.18 -2.32 -4.39
N TRP A 51 -8.18 -2.71 -5.67
CA TRP A 51 -8.56 -1.83 -6.78
C TRP A 51 -10.04 -1.46 -6.75
N SER A 52 -10.89 -2.39 -6.32
CA SER A 52 -12.33 -2.14 -6.14
C SER A 52 -12.62 -1.23 -4.95
N ALA A 53 -11.82 -1.33 -3.89
CA ALA A 53 -11.95 -0.50 -2.69
C ALA A 53 -11.45 0.94 -2.88
N TRP A 54 -10.56 1.17 -3.85
CA TRP A 54 -9.95 2.48 -4.10
C TRP A 54 -9.91 2.79 -5.61
N THR A 55 -10.93 3.50 -6.08
CA THR A 55 -11.03 4.00 -7.46
C THR A 55 -9.82 4.84 -7.89
N TYR A 56 -9.13 5.44 -6.91
CA TYR A 56 -7.85 6.12 -7.05
C TYR A 56 -6.82 5.33 -7.88
N TYR A 57 -6.71 4.02 -7.68
CA TYR A 57 -5.76 3.20 -8.42
C TYR A 57 -6.04 3.24 -9.93
N ALA A 58 -7.29 3.04 -10.31
CA ALA A 58 -7.72 3.07 -11.71
C ALA A 58 -7.51 4.44 -12.34
N ARG A 59 -7.90 5.50 -11.61
CA ARG A 59 -7.82 6.87 -12.11
C ARG A 59 -6.39 7.38 -12.28
N ARG A 60 -5.48 7.05 -11.34
CA ARG A 60 -4.10 7.55 -11.39
C ARG A 60 -3.16 6.66 -12.20
N TYR A 61 -3.24 5.34 -12.03
CA TYR A 61 -2.20 4.42 -12.53
C TYR A 61 -2.67 3.54 -13.69
N GLY A 62 -3.98 3.41 -13.92
CA GLY A 62 -4.56 2.64 -15.02
C GLY A 62 -4.09 1.19 -15.06
N GLU A 63 -4.22 0.54 -16.22
CA GLU A 63 -3.86 -0.88 -16.38
C GLU A 63 -2.39 -1.17 -16.07
N ARG A 64 -1.50 -0.20 -16.32
CA ARG A 64 -0.09 -0.34 -15.96
C ARG A 64 0.08 -0.53 -14.46
N GLY A 65 -0.58 0.30 -13.64
CA GLY A 65 -0.57 0.14 -12.19
C GLY A 65 -1.06 -1.23 -11.74
N ARG A 66 -2.10 -1.75 -12.41
CA ARG A 66 -2.70 -3.06 -12.10
C ARG A 66 -1.74 -4.21 -12.32
N MET A 67 -0.95 -4.17 -13.40
CA MET A 67 0.13 -5.14 -13.63
C MET A 67 1.21 -5.09 -12.54
N PHE A 68 1.59 -3.89 -12.08
CA PHE A 68 2.53 -3.75 -10.96
C PHE A 68 1.97 -4.27 -9.65
N THR A 69 0.69 -4.00 -9.33
CA THR A 69 0.04 -4.59 -8.15
C THR A 69 0.16 -6.12 -8.15
N ARG A 70 -0.12 -6.78 -9.29
CA ARG A 70 0.00 -8.24 -9.38
C ARG A 70 1.42 -8.73 -9.11
N SER A 71 2.44 -8.12 -9.72
CA SER A 71 3.84 -8.53 -9.50
C SER A 71 4.31 -8.23 -8.08
N ASP A 72 3.92 -7.09 -7.51
CA ASP A 72 4.30 -6.71 -6.15
C ASP A 72 3.64 -7.62 -5.12
N SER A 73 2.36 -7.98 -5.27
CA SER A 73 1.70 -8.97 -4.42
C SER A 73 2.36 -10.34 -4.52
N ALA A 74 2.70 -10.80 -5.74
CA ALA A 74 3.41 -12.06 -5.94
C ALA A 74 4.81 -12.08 -5.32
N TRP A 75 5.49 -10.92 -5.27
CA TRP A 75 6.72 -10.73 -4.51
C TRP A 75 6.48 -10.74 -3.00
N ILE A 76 5.49 -9.97 -2.50
CA ILE A 76 5.15 -9.89 -1.07
C ILE A 76 4.82 -11.28 -0.53
N ALA A 77 4.16 -12.14 -1.31
CA ALA A 77 3.90 -13.51 -0.93
C ALA A 77 5.19 -14.18 -0.41
N THR A 78 6.31 -14.04 -1.16
CA THR A 78 7.60 -14.67 -0.86
C THR A 78 8.14 -14.31 0.53
N LEU A 79 7.73 -13.17 1.07
CA LEU A 79 8.20 -12.65 2.36
C LEU A 79 7.78 -13.51 3.55
N GLY A 80 6.68 -14.29 3.45
CA GLY A 80 6.19 -15.13 4.56
C GLY A 80 7.21 -16.16 5.08
N SER A 81 8.21 -16.50 4.27
CA SER A 81 9.26 -17.47 4.63
C SER A 81 10.51 -16.80 5.25
N TYR A 82 10.50 -15.48 5.44
CA TYR A 82 11.60 -14.72 6.02
C TYR A 82 11.32 -14.33 7.48
N PRO A 83 12.37 -14.06 8.30
CA PRO A 83 12.19 -13.54 9.65
C PRO A 83 11.41 -12.22 9.63
N ALA A 84 10.56 -11.99 10.64
CA ALA A 84 9.72 -10.78 10.74
C ALA A 84 10.52 -9.48 10.54
N SER A 85 11.72 -9.36 11.13
CA SER A 85 12.54 -8.16 10.97
C SER A 85 13.00 -7.88 9.53
N VAL A 86 13.11 -8.92 8.68
CA VAL A 86 13.37 -8.78 7.25
C VAL A 86 12.11 -8.32 6.54
N VAL A 87 10.97 -8.98 6.80
CA VAL A 87 9.67 -8.62 6.22
C VAL A 87 9.35 -7.16 6.52
N ASP A 88 9.53 -6.73 7.76
CA ASP A 88 9.32 -5.36 8.22
C ASP A 88 10.12 -4.35 7.40
N ARG A 89 11.43 -4.58 7.23
CA ARG A 89 12.28 -3.70 6.42
C ARG A 89 11.84 -3.65 4.96
N GLN A 90 11.46 -4.80 4.39
CA GLN A 90 11.03 -4.88 2.99
C GLN A 90 9.69 -4.15 2.77
N ILE A 91 8.72 -4.34 3.67
CA ILE A 91 7.42 -3.67 3.60
C ILE A 91 7.57 -2.17 3.84
N SER A 92 8.35 -1.73 4.84
CA SER A 92 8.60 -0.30 5.08
C SER A 92 9.30 0.37 3.89
N TRP A 93 10.25 -0.33 3.25
CA TRP A 93 10.88 0.14 2.02
C TRP A 93 9.88 0.28 0.88
N LEU A 94 9.07 -0.76 0.61
CA LEU A 94 8.04 -0.70 -0.44
C LEU A 94 7.05 0.45 -0.17
N ALA A 95 6.56 0.57 1.08
CA ALA A 95 5.64 1.62 1.48
C ALA A 95 6.19 3.01 1.16
N SER A 96 7.48 3.24 1.45
CA SER A 96 8.17 4.51 1.17
C SER A 96 8.31 4.76 -0.34
N VAL A 97 8.68 3.72 -1.10
CA VAL A 97 8.82 3.75 -2.57
C VAL A 97 7.48 4.10 -3.25
N LEU A 98 6.37 3.57 -2.73
CA LEU A 98 5.02 3.83 -3.21
C LEU A 98 4.53 5.24 -2.83
N ALA A 99 4.75 5.68 -1.59
CA ALA A 99 4.39 7.02 -1.12
C ALA A 99 5.11 8.13 -1.91
N LEU A 100 6.39 7.95 -2.23
CA LEU A 100 7.16 8.83 -3.12
C LEU A 100 6.63 8.88 -4.57
N ARG A 101 5.74 7.96 -4.96
CA ARG A 101 5.02 7.95 -6.24
C ARG A 101 3.56 8.39 -6.10
N GLY A 102 3.25 9.01 -4.96
CA GLY A 102 1.92 9.50 -4.59
C GLY A 102 0.94 8.40 -4.23
N MET A 103 1.39 7.22 -3.78
CA MET A 103 0.51 6.17 -3.26
C MET A 103 0.69 6.10 -1.73
N PRO A 104 -0.16 6.78 -0.93
CA PRO A 104 0.02 6.85 0.51
C PRO A 104 0.12 5.47 1.15
N ARG A 105 0.89 5.33 2.23
CA ARG A 105 1.18 4.01 2.85
C ARG A 105 -0.07 3.30 3.36
N LEU A 106 -1.13 4.04 3.64
CA LEU A 106 -2.49 3.54 3.92
C LEU A 106 -2.96 2.52 2.86
N LEU A 107 -2.63 2.74 1.59
CA LEU A 107 -3.07 1.87 0.51
C LEU A 107 -2.38 0.50 0.56
N LEU A 108 -1.10 0.45 0.92
CA LEU A 108 -0.38 -0.80 1.16
C LEU A 108 -0.82 -1.47 2.46
N GLU A 109 -1.06 -0.68 3.51
CA GLU A 109 -1.62 -1.12 4.79
C GLU A 109 -2.93 -1.90 4.59
N GLU A 110 -3.89 -1.34 3.84
CA GLU A 110 -5.16 -1.99 3.51
C GLU A 110 -4.96 -3.23 2.62
N HIS A 111 -4.08 -3.12 1.62
CA HIS A 111 -3.78 -4.25 0.73
C HIS A 111 -3.22 -5.45 1.48
N LEU A 112 -2.30 -5.26 2.44
CA LEU A 112 -1.70 -6.35 3.20
C LEU A 112 -2.71 -7.13 4.04
N ARG A 113 -3.72 -6.45 4.61
CA ARG A 113 -4.81 -7.12 5.36
C ARG A 113 -5.63 -8.03 4.45
N VAL A 114 -6.09 -7.47 3.34
CA VAL A 114 -6.84 -8.21 2.32
C VAL A 114 -6.00 -9.36 1.75
N PHE A 115 -4.71 -9.11 1.51
CA PHE A 115 -3.83 -10.12 0.94
C PHE A 115 -3.57 -11.28 1.90
N HIS A 116 -3.41 -10.99 3.19
CA HIS A 116 -3.34 -12.03 4.21
C HIS A 116 -4.58 -12.93 4.19
N GLU A 117 -5.79 -12.35 4.14
CA GLU A 117 -7.04 -13.11 4.03
C GLU A 117 -7.07 -14.03 2.80
N GLU A 118 -6.69 -13.50 1.63
CA GLU A 118 -6.67 -14.27 0.39
C GLU A 118 -5.63 -15.39 0.41
N LEU A 119 -4.47 -15.17 1.03
CA LEU A 119 -3.40 -16.16 1.16
C LEU A 119 -3.79 -17.31 2.09
N ILE A 120 -4.33 -17.01 3.29
CA ILE A 120 -4.75 -18.06 4.23
C ILE A 120 -5.95 -18.85 3.70
N ALA A 121 -6.79 -18.25 2.86
CA ALA A 121 -7.89 -18.94 2.20
C ALA A 121 -7.39 -19.86 1.07
N ALA A 122 -6.37 -19.43 0.31
CA ALA A 122 -5.84 -20.19 -0.82
C ALA A 122 -4.84 -21.29 -0.41
N VAL A 123 -4.06 -21.04 0.63
CA VAL A 123 -2.97 -21.91 1.11
C VAL A 123 -3.02 -22.02 2.65
N PRO A 124 -4.09 -22.63 3.20
CA PRO A 124 -4.33 -22.67 4.64
C PRO A 124 -3.22 -23.37 5.43
N GLU A 125 -2.54 -24.36 4.82
CA GLU A 125 -1.43 -25.08 5.44
C GLU A 125 -0.20 -24.19 5.72
N ARG A 126 -0.12 -23.00 5.11
CA ARG A 126 0.96 -22.01 5.32
C ARG A 126 0.47 -20.76 6.05
N ALA A 127 -0.72 -20.80 6.66
CA ALA A 127 -1.31 -19.62 7.30
C ALA A 127 -0.40 -18.96 8.35
N SER A 128 0.37 -19.73 9.12
CA SER A 128 1.32 -19.18 10.10
C SER A 128 2.46 -18.39 9.46
N GLU A 129 2.88 -18.72 8.23
CA GLU A 129 3.91 -17.98 7.51
C GLU A 129 3.43 -16.59 7.09
N TYR A 130 2.13 -16.41 6.84
CA TYR A 130 1.59 -15.13 6.35
C TYR A 130 1.28 -14.14 7.47
N VAL A 131 1.28 -14.55 8.75
CA VAL A 131 1.00 -13.69 9.90
C VAL A 131 1.92 -12.45 9.94
N VAL A 132 3.16 -12.58 9.48
CA VAL A 132 4.11 -11.46 9.38
C VAL A 132 3.63 -10.33 8.48
N LEU A 133 2.79 -10.61 7.47
CA LEU A 133 2.20 -9.59 6.60
C LEU A 133 1.13 -8.78 7.34
N LEU A 134 0.31 -9.45 8.16
CA LEU A 134 -0.68 -8.78 9.02
C LEU A 134 0.01 -7.92 10.07
N GLN A 135 1.09 -8.42 10.68
CA GLN A 135 1.91 -7.65 11.63
C GLN A 135 2.54 -6.41 10.97
N ALA A 136 3.03 -6.54 9.73
CA ALA A 136 3.54 -5.41 8.98
C ALA A 136 2.43 -4.36 8.70
N ALA A 137 1.23 -4.82 8.33
CA ALA A 137 0.07 -3.96 8.14
C ALA A 137 -0.34 -3.22 9.42
N ASP A 138 -0.29 -3.89 10.57
CA ASP A 138 -0.58 -3.30 11.88
C ASP A 138 0.46 -2.26 12.29
N ARG A 139 1.74 -2.48 11.95
CA ARG A 139 2.78 -1.46 12.17
C ARG A 139 2.54 -0.22 11.31
N LEU A 140 2.24 -0.39 10.02
CA LEU A 140 1.90 0.73 9.14
C LEU A 140 0.73 1.54 9.70
N GLY A 141 -0.33 0.85 10.13
CA GLY A 141 -1.51 1.47 10.74
C GLY A 141 -1.20 2.19 12.05
N ALA A 142 -0.39 1.60 12.92
CA ALA A 142 0.02 2.24 14.17
C ALA A 142 0.86 3.51 13.94
N GLU A 143 1.79 3.48 12.99
CA GLU A 143 2.57 4.66 12.60
C GLU A 143 1.69 5.77 12.03
N ARG A 144 0.72 5.40 11.17
CA ARG A 144 -0.27 6.35 10.64
C ARG A 144 -1.13 6.92 11.76
N ASP A 145 -1.69 6.08 12.63
CA ASP A 145 -2.57 6.47 13.73
C ASP A 145 -1.87 7.38 14.75
N ALA A 146 -0.55 7.27 14.91
CA ALA A 146 0.21 8.17 15.80
C ALA A 146 0.04 9.65 15.42
N SER A 147 -0.10 9.95 14.13
CA SER A 147 -0.28 11.32 13.63
C SER A 147 -1.68 11.59 13.08
N MET A 148 -2.28 10.60 12.42
CA MET A 148 -3.54 10.72 11.69
C MET A 148 -4.44 9.47 11.88
N PRO A 149 -5.15 9.37 13.03
CA PRO A 149 -6.09 8.29 13.27
C PRO A 149 -7.21 8.19 12.24
N GLU A 150 -7.80 7.00 12.12
CA GLU A 150 -8.92 6.72 11.21
C GLU A 150 -10.08 7.71 11.35
N ARG A 151 -10.44 8.10 12.58
CA ARG A 151 -11.48 9.11 12.82
C ARG A 151 -11.17 10.46 12.17
N THR A 152 -9.89 10.83 12.09
CA THR A 152 -9.46 12.07 11.45
C THR A 152 -9.53 11.93 9.93
N LEU A 153 -9.09 10.81 9.38
CA LEU A 153 -9.19 10.52 7.94
C LEU A 153 -10.65 10.53 7.48
N THR A 154 -11.53 9.86 8.23
CA THR A 154 -12.98 9.87 7.98
C THR A 154 -13.54 11.29 8.03
N ALA A 155 -13.17 12.10 9.03
CA ALA A 155 -13.65 13.47 9.14
C ALA A 155 -13.16 14.38 7.98
N LEU A 156 -11.91 14.19 7.53
CA LEU A 156 -11.36 14.90 6.37
C LEU A 156 -12.12 14.51 5.09
N GLU A 157 -12.36 13.22 4.90
CA GLU A 157 -13.11 12.71 3.76
C GLU A 157 -14.56 13.23 3.73
N THR A 158 -15.27 13.20 4.87
CA THR A 158 -16.63 13.73 4.96
C THR A 158 -16.68 15.21 4.58
N ARG A 159 -15.77 16.02 5.14
CA ARG A 159 -15.71 17.46 4.83
C ARG A 159 -15.36 17.73 3.37
N PHE A 160 -14.44 16.95 2.81
CA PHE A 160 -14.08 17.04 1.40
C PHE A 160 -15.32 16.82 0.51
N ARG A 161 -16.13 15.79 0.80
CA ARG A 161 -17.38 15.53 0.07
C ARG A 161 -18.43 16.63 0.24
N GLU A 162 -18.55 17.18 1.45
CA GLU A 162 -19.46 18.30 1.74
C GLU A 162 -19.12 19.53 0.91
N GLN A 163 -17.82 19.84 0.72
CA GLN A 163 -17.36 20.97 -0.09
C GLN A 163 -17.74 20.84 -1.57
N LEU A 164 -17.83 19.61 -2.09
CA LEU A 164 -18.23 19.34 -3.47
C LEU A 164 -19.75 19.31 -3.65
N ASN A 165 -20.54 19.57 -2.59
CA ASN A 165 -22.01 19.49 -2.60
C ASN A 165 -22.55 18.15 -3.14
N GLY A 166 -21.79 17.05 -2.95
CA GLY A 166 -22.14 15.74 -3.51
C GLY A 166 -22.09 15.65 -5.05
N ALA A 167 -21.47 16.62 -5.74
CA ALA A 167 -21.25 16.55 -7.18
C ALA A 167 -20.38 15.32 -7.50
N GLY A 168 -20.88 14.48 -8.41
CA GLY A 168 -20.41 13.13 -8.70
C GLY A 168 -19.08 13.03 -9.45
N GLU A 169 -18.02 13.61 -8.91
CA GLU A 169 -16.68 13.13 -9.22
C GLU A 169 -16.47 11.77 -8.55
N ASP A 170 -15.65 10.89 -9.15
CA ASP A 170 -15.40 9.55 -8.65
C ASP A 170 -15.03 9.57 -7.17
N ASP A 171 -15.53 8.60 -6.41
CA ASP A 171 -15.22 8.43 -4.99
C ASP A 171 -13.76 7.99 -4.80
N LEU A 172 -12.83 8.92 -4.99
CA LEU A 172 -11.38 8.69 -4.81
C LEU A 172 -10.98 8.60 -3.34
N ARG A 173 -11.88 8.99 -2.43
CA ARG A 173 -11.60 9.18 -1.01
C ARG A 173 -10.42 10.13 -0.77
N ALA A 174 -10.41 11.26 -1.48
CA ALA A 174 -9.28 12.19 -1.52
C ALA A 174 -8.92 12.77 -0.15
N GLY A 175 -9.90 13.02 0.73
CA GLY A 175 -9.62 13.52 2.08
C GLY A 175 -8.87 12.51 2.94
N ALA A 176 -9.19 11.22 2.80
CA ALA A 176 -8.45 10.14 3.45
C ALA A 176 -7.03 10.01 2.87
N LEU A 177 -6.87 10.08 1.55
CA LEU A 177 -5.55 10.02 0.89
C LEU A 177 -4.63 11.17 1.33
N ILE A 178 -5.16 12.40 1.39
CA ILE A 178 -4.40 13.58 1.83
C ILE A 178 -3.96 13.43 3.29
N GLY A 179 -4.88 13.02 4.18
CA GLY A 179 -4.54 12.77 5.59
C GLY A 179 -3.48 11.69 5.75
N ALA A 180 -3.56 10.60 4.97
CA ALA A 180 -2.56 9.54 4.97
C ALA A 180 -1.19 10.02 4.47
N ALA A 181 -1.14 10.84 3.41
CA ALA A 181 0.13 11.38 2.90
C ALA A 181 0.82 12.30 3.93
N ILE A 182 0.05 13.06 4.74
CA ILE A 182 0.63 13.81 5.86
C ILE A 182 1.21 12.87 6.91
N ALA A 183 0.50 11.78 7.23
CA ALA A 183 1.01 10.77 8.16
C ALA A 183 2.32 10.15 7.65
N ASP A 184 2.44 9.93 6.34
CA ASP A 184 3.66 9.43 5.71
C ASP A 184 4.84 10.40 5.89
N GLU A 185 4.64 11.71 5.72
CA GLU A 185 5.69 12.70 5.97
C GLU A 185 6.08 12.78 7.44
N GLN A 186 5.12 12.70 8.37
CA GLN A 186 5.41 12.64 9.81
C GLN A 186 6.16 11.36 10.20
N ALA A 187 5.94 10.26 9.47
CA ALA A 187 6.68 9.02 9.61
C ALA A 187 8.03 9.01 8.86
N GLY A 188 8.47 10.16 8.34
CA GLY A 188 9.79 10.33 7.74
C GLY A 188 9.89 9.98 6.25
N VAL A 189 8.78 9.89 5.52
CA VAL A 189 8.79 9.75 4.06
C VAL A 189 8.68 11.13 3.42
N PRO A 190 9.80 11.75 3.00
CA PRO A 190 9.77 13.12 2.49
C PRO A 190 8.99 13.22 1.18
N ARG A 191 8.33 14.35 0.94
CA ARG A 191 7.61 14.67 -0.31
C ARG A 191 6.40 13.77 -0.60
N ALA A 192 5.93 12.95 0.35
CA ALA A 192 4.76 12.11 0.14
C ALA A 192 3.49 12.95 -0.16
N VAL A 193 3.33 14.09 0.50
CA VAL A 193 2.25 15.03 0.22
C VAL A 193 2.43 15.63 -1.17
N GLU A 194 3.61 16.15 -1.48
CA GLU A 194 3.91 16.75 -2.79
C GLU A 194 3.58 15.80 -3.95
N SER A 195 4.08 14.56 -3.90
CA SER A 195 3.82 13.56 -4.95
C SER A 195 2.36 13.17 -5.09
N LEU A 196 1.58 13.21 -4.00
CA LEU A 196 0.13 13.02 -4.07
C LEU A 196 -0.56 14.22 -4.74
N MET A 197 -0.22 15.43 -4.28
CA MET A 197 -0.84 16.69 -4.68
C MET A 197 -0.55 17.08 -6.12
N GLU A 198 0.63 16.75 -6.65
CA GLU A 198 0.97 16.91 -8.09
C GLU A 198 -0.10 16.30 -9.01
N TRP A 199 -0.81 15.26 -8.55
CA TRP A 199 -1.90 14.65 -9.30
C TRP A 199 -3.28 15.14 -8.85
N LEU A 200 -3.56 15.16 -7.53
CA LEU A 200 -4.89 15.50 -7.02
C LEU A 200 -5.29 16.96 -7.24
N ALA A 201 -4.32 17.87 -7.37
CA ALA A 201 -4.56 19.30 -7.58
C ALA A 201 -4.30 19.74 -9.04
N ASP A 202 -4.17 18.81 -9.99
CA ASP A 202 -3.93 19.13 -11.40
C ASP A 202 -5.20 19.69 -12.07
N PRO A 203 -5.23 20.99 -12.46
CA PRO A 203 -6.40 21.61 -13.07
C PRO A 203 -6.69 21.11 -14.50
N ALA A 204 -5.75 20.37 -15.12
CA ALA A 204 -6.01 19.69 -16.39
C ALA A 204 -6.80 18.38 -16.20
N ARG A 205 -6.92 17.88 -14.95
CA ARG A 205 -7.58 16.62 -14.61
C ARG A 205 -8.89 16.83 -13.88
N PHE A 206 -8.95 17.84 -13.02
CA PHE A 206 -10.03 18.05 -12.08
C PHE A 206 -10.67 19.42 -12.24
N SER A 207 -11.92 19.54 -11.80
CA SER A 207 -12.64 20.81 -11.81
C SER A 207 -12.01 21.82 -10.86
N ALA A 208 -12.26 23.11 -11.07
CA ALA A 208 -11.78 24.16 -10.16
C ALA A 208 -12.34 23.99 -8.72
N ALA A 209 -13.57 23.48 -8.60
CA ALA A 209 -14.19 23.18 -7.30
C ALA A 209 -13.45 22.04 -6.58
N TRP A 210 -13.09 20.97 -7.31
CA TRP A 210 -12.26 19.89 -6.79
C TRP A 210 -10.90 20.38 -6.30
N VAL A 211 -10.18 21.12 -7.15
CA VAL A 211 -8.83 21.62 -6.80
C VAL A 211 -8.90 22.49 -5.53
N ALA A 212 -9.87 23.39 -5.43
CA ALA A 212 -10.07 24.19 -4.23
C ALA A 212 -10.39 23.34 -2.98
N ALA A 213 -11.20 22.30 -3.12
CA ALA A 213 -11.52 21.39 -2.02
C ALA A 213 -10.30 20.57 -1.57
N VAL A 214 -9.47 20.13 -2.50
CA VAL A 214 -8.20 19.42 -2.23
C VAL A 214 -7.23 20.31 -1.47
N GLU A 215 -7.04 21.56 -1.90
CA GLU A 215 -6.17 22.53 -1.23
C GLU A 215 -6.67 22.85 0.19
N GLN A 216 -7.96 23.11 0.35
CA GLN A 216 -8.57 23.36 1.67
C GLN A 216 -8.42 22.15 2.60
N THR A 217 -8.62 20.93 2.08
CA THR A 217 -8.49 19.68 2.85
C THR A 217 -7.05 19.44 3.28
N LEU A 218 -6.07 19.75 2.44
CA LEU A 218 -4.65 19.71 2.81
C LEU A 218 -4.35 20.63 4.00
N ASP A 219 -4.87 21.85 3.98
CA ASP A 219 -4.70 22.79 5.08
C ASP A 219 -5.38 22.32 6.38
N ASP A 220 -6.58 21.75 6.29
CA ASP A 220 -7.28 21.15 7.42
C ASP A 220 -6.52 19.95 8.02
N ALA A 221 -5.95 19.11 7.15
CA ALA A 221 -5.17 17.95 7.56
C ALA A 221 -3.86 18.37 8.24
N ARG A 222 -3.17 19.41 7.73
CA ARG A 222 -1.98 20.00 8.37
C ARG A 222 -2.29 20.57 9.76
N ARG A 223 -3.40 21.31 9.89
CA ARG A 223 -3.86 21.82 11.20
C ARG A 223 -4.15 20.68 12.18
N SER A 224 -4.73 19.59 11.70
CA SER A 224 -5.05 18.41 12.51
C SER A 224 -3.78 17.70 12.99
N ALA A 225 -2.76 17.58 12.14
CA ALA A 225 -1.44 17.04 12.50
C ALA A 225 -0.75 17.91 13.56
N ALA A 226 -0.70 19.23 13.34
CA ALA A 226 -0.01 20.16 14.24
C ALA A 226 -0.59 20.20 15.66
N LYS A 227 -1.92 20.04 15.80
CA LYS A 227 -2.59 19.97 17.11
C LYS A 227 -2.23 18.72 17.92
N ARG A 228 -1.74 17.66 17.28
CA ARG A 228 -1.37 16.40 17.94
C ARG A 228 0.10 16.30 18.32
N ALA A 229 0.94 17.15 17.71
CA ALA A 229 2.35 17.27 18.06
C ALA A 229 2.59 18.11 19.32
N GLN A 230 1.54 18.79 19.83
CA GLN A 230 1.53 19.59 21.07
C GLN A 230 1.00 18.75 22.23
#